data_AF-T0ZY17-F1
#
_entry.id   AF-T0ZY17-F1
#
_cell.length_a   1.000
_cell.length_b   1.000
_cell.length_c   1.000
_cell.angle_alpha   90.00
_cell.angle_beta   90.00
_cell.angle_gamma   90.00
#
_symmetry.space_group_name_H-M   'P 1'
#
loop_
_entity.id
_entity.type
_entity.pdbx_description
1 polymer ?
#
loop_
_entity_poly.entity_id
_entity_poly.type
_entity_poly.pdbx_seq_one_letter_code
_entity_poly.pdbx_strand_id
1 'polypeptide(L)'
;MLLAGGLATCGMADSGRAAMNNNMFPPPPAVAKSIAIDSRGFIINGRRTFIASGSLHYARVPRALWANRLLRMKRAGFNTVST
;
A
#
# COMPACT_ATOMS: atom_id res chain seq x y z
N MET A 1 -50.74 -10.77 -27.45
CA MET A 1 -50.38 -11.97 -26.66
C MET A 1 -49.02 -12.48 -27.14
N LEU A 2 -47.94 -11.95 -26.56
CA LEU A 2 -46.61 -12.59 -26.54
C LEU A 2 -45.89 -11.95 -25.34
N LEU A 3 -45.55 -12.82 -24.39
CA LEU A 3 -45.26 -12.51 -23.00
C LEU A 3 -44.00 -11.67 -22.80
N ALA A 4 -44.09 -10.74 -21.85
CA ALA A 4 -42.98 -10.26 -21.06
C ALA A 4 -42.26 -11.42 -20.36
N GLY A 5 -40.92 -11.43 -20.42
CA GLY A 5 -40.08 -12.41 -19.74
C GLY A 5 -38.72 -11.81 -19.47
N GLY A 6 -38.61 -11.11 -18.34
CA GLY A 6 -37.35 -10.55 -17.87
C GLY A 6 -36.39 -11.63 -17.40
N LEU A 7 -35.12 -11.47 -17.71
CA LEU A 7 -34.04 -11.88 -16.83
C LEU A 7 -33.00 -10.77 -16.84
N ALA A 8 -33.05 -9.96 -15.78
CA ALA A 8 -31.97 -9.09 -15.40
C ALA A 8 -30.75 -9.97 -15.11
N THR A 9 -29.80 -10.01 -16.04
CA THR A 9 -28.42 -10.37 -15.71
C THR A 9 -27.81 -9.17 -14.98
N CYS A 10 -28.23 -8.95 -13.74
CA CYS A 10 -27.39 -8.26 -12.77
C CYS A 10 -26.22 -9.22 -12.53
N GLY A 11 -25.21 -9.12 -13.38
CA GLY A 11 -23.98 -9.89 -13.24
C GLY A 11 -23.51 -9.69 -11.82
N MET A 12 -23.46 -10.79 -11.06
CA MET A 12 -22.90 -10.84 -9.74
C MET A 12 -21.57 -10.10 -9.78
N ALA A 13 -21.54 -8.90 -9.21
CA ALA A 13 -20.32 -8.26 -8.82
C ALA A 13 -19.63 -9.27 -7.92
N ASP A 14 -18.53 -9.84 -8.43
CA ASP A 14 -17.60 -10.67 -7.70
C ASP A 14 -17.22 -9.89 -6.43
N SER A 15 -17.97 -10.19 -5.38
CA SER A 15 -17.72 -9.73 -4.02
C SER A 15 -16.62 -10.62 -3.48
N GLY A 16 -15.49 -10.57 -4.15
CA GLY A 16 -14.39 -11.51 -4.00
C GLY A 16 -13.08 -10.76 -3.93
N ARG A 17 -12.74 -10.42 -2.69
CA ARG A 17 -11.35 -10.44 -2.18
C ARG A 17 -10.47 -9.24 -2.50
N ALA A 18 -10.66 -8.16 -1.72
CA ALA A 18 -9.57 -7.48 -0.98
C ALA A 18 -10.09 -6.32 -0.09
N ALA A 19 -11.12 -6.53 0.73
CA ALA A 19 -11.30 -5.73 1.95
C ALA A 19 -10.44 -6.35 3.06
N MET A 20 -9.13 -6.49 2.83
CA MET A 20 -8.38 -7.45 3.64
C MET A 20 -8.08 -6.91 5.05
N ASN A 21 -8.03 -5.59 5.29
CA ASN A 21 -7.66 -5.08 6.64
C ASN A 21 -8.18 -3.67 7.03
N ASN A 22 -9.04 -2.99 6.25
CA ASN A 22 -9.45 -1.60 6.57
C ASN A 22 -10.74 -1.52 7.42
N ASN A 23 -11.28 -2.67 7.83
CA ASN A 23 -12.54 -2.74 8.58
C ASN A 23 -12.41 -2.21 10.00
N MET A 24 -11.18 -2.24 10.56
CA MET A 24 -10.93 -1.83 11.94
C MET A 24 -10.68 -0.32 12.08
N PHE A 25 -10.11 0.31 11.05
CA PHE A 25 -9.84 1.75 11.02
C PHE A 25 -10.10 2.28 9.60
N PRO A 26 -11.30 2.82 9.32
CA PRO A 26 -11.56 3.39 8.01
C PRO A 26 -10.66 4.62 7.82
N PRO A 27 -9.89 4.70 6.71
CA PRO A 27 -9.05 5.86 6.46
C PRO A 27 -9.94 7.09 6.26
N PRO A 28 -9.63 8.23 6.90
CA PRO A 28 -10.25 9.50 6.55
C PRO A 28 -10.12 9.74 5.03
N PRO A 29 -11.12 10.34 4.37
CA PRO A 29 -11.17 10.45 2.90
C PRO A 29 -9.98 11.21 2.29
N ALA A 30 -9.26 12.00 3.10
CA ALA A 30 -8.03 12.68 2.73
C ALA A 30 -6.80 11.74 2.64
N VAL A 31 -6.75 10.65 3.41
CA VAL A 31 -5.58 9.75 3.53
C VAL A 31 -5.72 8.50 2.68
N ALA A 32 -6.94 8.13 2.28
CA ALA A 32 -7.20 6.97 1.44
C ALA A 32 -6.44 6.96 0.10
N LYS A 33 -5.96 8.12 -0.37
CA LYS A 33 -5.17 8.24 -1.62
C LYS A 33 -3.66 8.02 -1.45
N SER A 34 -3.11 8.09 -0.24
CA SER A 34 -1.66 8.08 -0.05
C SER A 34 -1.07 6.67 0.03
N ILE A 35 -1.74 5.76 0.74
CA ILE A 35 -1.27 4.38 0.94
C ILE A 35 -2.46 3.42 0.84
N ALA A 36 -2.39 2.51 -0.11
CA ALA A 36 -3.30 1.38 -0.23
C ALA A 36 -2.50 0.08 -0.25
N ILE A 37 -3.08 -0.99 0.28
CA ILE A 37 -2.48 -2.31 0.31
C ILE A 37 -3.38 -3.23 -0.52
N ASP A 38 -2.82 -3.80 -1.58
CA ASP A 38 -3.45 -4.86 -2.34
C ASP A 38 -2.96 -6.23 -1.83
N SER A 39 -3.71 -7.27 -2.15
CA SER A 39 -3.33 -8.68 -2.01
C SER A 39 -1.92 -9.01 -2.50
N ARG A 40 -1.40 -8.27 -3.48
CA ARG A 40 -0.08 -8.52 -4.09
C ARG A 40 0.97 -7.45 -3.76
N GLY A 41 0.67 -6.46 -2.90
CA GLY A 41 1.68 -5.52 -2.42
C GLY A 41 1.19 -4.10 -2.14
N PHE A 42 2.15 -3.20 -1.96
CA PHE A 42 1.90 -1.83 -1.53
C PHE A 42 1.71 -0.87 -2.71
N ILE A 43 0.69 -0.01 -2.60
CA ILE A 43 0.40 1.09 -3.51
C ILE A 43 0.62 2.38 -2.75
N ILE A 44 1.63 3.15 -3.16
CA ILE A 44 1.98 4.44 -2.56
C ILE A 44 1.73 5.52 -3.60
N ASN A 45 0.87 6.50 -3.27
CA ASN A 45 0.48 7.59 -4.17
C ASN A 45 0.02 7.10 -5.56
N GLY A 46 -0.78 6.02 -5.58
CA GLY A 46 -1.29 5.41 -6.83
C GLY A 46 -0.27 4.60 -7.63
N ARG A 47 0.99 4.47 -7.17
CA ARG A 47 2.01 3.64 -7.82
C ARG A 47 2.33 2.42 -6.98
N ARG A 48 2.26 1.24 -7.61
CA ARG A 48 2.66 0.00 -6.97
C ARG A 48 4.17 0.00 -6.75
N THR A 49 4.58 -0.07 -5.50
CA THR A 49 5.98 0.09 -5.10
C THR A 49 6.41 -1.10 -4.27
N PHE A 50 7.54 -1.72 -4.64
CA PHE A 50 8.15 -2.75 -3.81
C PHE A 50 8.93 -2.09 -2.67
N ILE A 51 8.66 -2.53 -1.45
CA ILE A 51 9.32 -2.02 -0.26
C ILE A 51 10.54 -2.88 0.04
N ALA A 52 11.71 -2.33 -0.31
CA ALA A 52 13.00 -2.82 0.16
C ALA A 52 13.47 -1.94 1.31
N SER A 53 13.47 -2.50 2.53
CA SER A 53 13.82 -1.79 3.76
C SER A 53 15.21 -2.16 4.27
N GLY A 54 15.96 -1.17 4.73
CA GLY A 54 17.18 -1.38 5.53
C GLY A 54 16.97 -1.02 7.00
N SER A 55 17.61 -1.71 7.93
CA SER A 55 17.54 -1.38 9.36
C SER A 55 18.66 -0.43 9.77
N LEU A 56 18.32 0.74 10.34
CA LEU A 56 19.26 1.71 10.89
C LEU A 56 18.77 2.17 12.25
N HIS A 57 19.37 1.65 13.33
CA HIS A 57 19.03 2.09 14.68
C HIS A 57 19.65 3.46 14.97
N TYR A 58 18.80 4.48 15.06
CA TYR A 58 19.22 5.86 15.29
C TYR A 58 20.07 6.03 16.55
N ALA A 59 19.82 5.24 17.60
CA ALA A 59 20.53 5.31 18.87
C ALA A 59 22.03 4.94 18.78
N ARG A 60 22.41 4.14 17.79
CA ARG A 60 23.80 3.63 17.65
C ARG A 60 24.66 4.48 16.72
N VAL A 61 24.08 5.46 16.04
CA VAL A 61 24.78 6.27 15.04
C VAL A 61 24.67 7.75 15.42
N PRO A 62 25.79 8.48 15.58
CA PRO A 62 25.76 9.92 15.79
C PRO A 62 24.98 10.63 14.69
N ARG A 63 24.16 11.62 15.07
CA ARG A 63 23.24 12.33 14.14
C ARG A 63 23.93 12.93 12.92
N ALA A 64 25.18 13.39 13.07
CA ALA A 64 25.99 13.92 11.97
C ALA A 64 26.22 12.90 10.83
N LEU A 65 26.21 11.60 11.14
CA LEU A 65 26.48 10.54 10.17
C LEU A 65 25.22 9.97 9.50
N TRP A 66 24.01 10.34 9.96
CA TRP A 66 22.77 9.79 9.42
C TRP A 66 22.62 10.05 7.92
N ALA A 67 22.87 11.28 7.47
CA ALA A 67 22.77 11.64 6.06
C ALA A 67 23.67 10.75 5.18
N ASN A 68 24.91 10.50 5.63
CA ASN A 68 25.84 9.63 4.91
C ASN A 68 25.34 8.17 4.86
N ARG A 69 24.81 7.64 5.97
CA ARG A 69 24.28 6.28 6.02
C ARG A 69 23.02 6.10 5.17
N LEU A 70 22.09 7.06 5.23
CA LEU A 70 20.88 7.08 4.40
C LEU A 70 21.23 7.15 2.92
N LEU A 71 22.22 7.98 2.53
CA LEU A 71 22.68 8.06 1.16
C LEU A 71 23.27 6.73 0.66
N ARG A 72 24.05 6.05 1.50
CA ARG A 72 24.59 4.72 1.16
C ARG A 72 23.47 3.69 0.99
N MET A 73 22.44 3.71 1.84
CA MET A 73 21.27 2.83 1.69
C MET A 73 20.46 3.14 0.43
N LYS A 74 20.28 4.42 0.10
CA LYS A 74 19.60 4.80 -1.14
C LYS A 74 20.35 4.34 -2.38
N ARG A 75 21.69 4.46 -2.37
CA ARG A 75 22.56 3.96 -3.45
C ARG A 75 22.58 2.43 -3.55
N ALA A 76 22.36 1.74 -2.43
CA ALA A 76 22.20 0.28 -2.41
C ALA A 76 20.82 -0.19 -2.93
N GLY A 77 19.92 0.74 -3.31
CA GLY A 77 18.60 0.41 -3.86
C GLY A 77 17.48 0.27 -2.84
N PHE A 78 17.73 0.59 -1.56
CA PHE A 78 16.67 0.62 -0.56
C PHE A 78 15.77 1.85 -0.73
N ASN A 79 14.47 1.63 -0.52
CA ASN A 79 13.46 2.67 -0.63
C ASN A 79 12.96 3.14 0.74
N THR A 80 13.06 2.29 1.76
CA THR A 80 12.61 2.60 3.11
C THR A 80 13.68 2.25 4.14
N VAL A 81 13.56 2.83 5.33
CA VAL A 81 14.42 2.53 6.47
C VAL A 81 13.53 2.19 7.66
N SER A 82 13.90 1.14 8.39
CA SER A 82 13.31 0.76 9.67
C SER A 82 14.28 1.09 10.78
N THR A 83 13.79 1.60 11.91
CA THR A 83 14.61 2.07 13.03
C THR A 83 14.13 1.56 14.36
#